data_AF-A0A7H0KAJ1-F1
#
_entry.id   AF-A0A7H0KAJ1-F1
#
_cell.length_a   1.000
_cell.length_b   1.000
_cell.length_c   1.000
_cell.angle_alpha   90.00
_cell.angle_beta   90.00
_cell.angle_gamma   90.00
#
_symmetry.space_group_name_H-M   'P 1'
#
loop_
_entity.id
_entity.type
_entity.pdbx_description
1 polymer ?
#
loop_
_entity_poly.entity_id
_entity_poly.type
_entity_poly.pdbx_seq_one_letter_code
_entity_poly.pdbx_strand_id
1 'polypeptide(L)'
;MASQSPQILPSAQKHGIQPEYILRAWERYVKQFIERDEPLKVIRIGFDSNARLLEIGGEIYADGSAKIFHAMAARKRYLEGLWTK
;
A
#
# COMPACT_ATOMS: atom_id res chain seq x y z
N MET A 1 18.43 5.89 7.84
CA MET A 1 18.35 4.43 7.66
C MET A 1 17.87 4.19 6.23
N ALA A 2 18.62 3.45 5.41
CA ALA A 2 18.19 3.18 4.04
C ALA A 2 16.90 2.35 4.11
N SER A 3 15.78 2.88 3.60
CA SER A 3 14.55 2.11 3.44
C SER A 3 14.87 0.95 2.50
N GLN A 4 14.85 -0.28 3.02
CA GLN A 4 14.91 -1.46 2.16
C GLN A 4 13.67 -1.47 1.26
N SER A 5 13.82 -1.84 0.00
CA SER A 5 12.68 -1.99 -0.91
C SER A 5 11.73 -3.06 -0.38
N PRO A 6 10.41 -2.83 -0.37
CA PRO A 6 9.45 -3.82 0.13
C PRO A 6 9.46 -5.08 -0.74
N GLN A 7 9.31 -6.24 -0.12
CA GLN A 7 9.07 -7.50 -0.83
C GLN A 7 7.62 -7.52 -1.34
N ILE A 8 7.41 -7.59 -2.65
CA ILE A 8 6.09 -7.73 -3.26
C ILE A 8 5.80 -9.22 -3.49
N LEU A 9 4.82 -9.77 -2.78
CA LEU A 9 4.39 -11.15 -2.99
C LEU A 9 3.58 -11.30 -4.28
N PRO A 10 3.58 -12.48 -4.94
CA PRO A 10 2.75 -12.74 -6.12
C PRO A 10 1.26 -12.45 -5.91
N SER A 11 0.76 -12.64 -4.68
CA SER A 11 -0.63 -12.36 -4.34
C SER A 11 -1.02 -10.88 -4.51
N ALA A 12 -0.07 -9.96 -4.38
CA ALA A 12 -0.32 -8.53 -4.55
C ALA A 12 -0.73 -8.18 -5.98
N GLN A 13 -0.30 -8.96 -6.97
CA GLN A 13 -0.56 -8.72 -8.39
C GLN A 13 -1.85 -9.38 -8.90
N LYS A 14 -2.61 -10.08 -8.03
CA LYS A 14 -3.83 -10.82 -8.40
C LYS A 14 -4.90 -9.97 -9.09
N HIS A 15 -4.88 -8.65 -8.90
CA HIS A 15 -5.81 -7.70 -9.53
C HIS A 15 -5.21 -6.96 -10.73
N GLY A 16 -4.14 -7.50 -11.32
CA GLY A 16 -3.53 -6.94 -12.54
C GLY A 16 -2.73 -5.66 -12.32
N ILE A 17 -2.34 -5.37 -11.08
CA ILE A 17 -1.50 -4.21 -10.75
C ILE A 17 -0.03 -4.65 -10.83
N GLN A 18 0.73 -4.00 -11.71
CA GLN A 18 2.14 -4.30 -11.90
C GLN A 18 3.00 -3.84 -10.70
N PRO A 19 4.11 -4.53 -10.38
CA PRO A 19 4.96 -4.23 -9.22
C PRO A 19 5.43 -2.78 -9.12
N GLU A 20 5.75 -2.14 -10.25
CA GLU A 20 6.19 -0.74 -10.30
C GLU A 20 5.09 0.24 -9.86
N TYR A 21 3.83 -0.05 -10.17
CA TYR A 21 2.69 0.75 -9.74
C TYR A 21 2.37 0.51 -8.27
N ILE A 22 2.50 -0.74 -7.80
CA ILE A 22 2.39 -1.09 -6.38
C ILE A 22 3.42 -0.32 -5.57
N LEU A 23 4.68 -0.37 -5.98
CA LEU A 23 5.79 0.29 -5.29
C LEU A 23 5.59 1.81 -5.25
N ARG A 24 5.23 2.42 -6.39
CA ARG A 24 4.95 3.86 -6.48
C ARG A 24 3.86 4.29 -5.50
N ALA A 25 2.74 3.58 -5.46
CA ALA A 25 1.65 3.88 -4.54
C ALA A 25 2.00 3.62 -3.07
N TRP A 26 2.82 2.60 -2.79
CA TRP A 26 3.30 2.26 -1.45
C TRP A 26 4.26 3.30 -0.88
N GLU A 27 5.19 3.81 -1.69
CA GLU A 27 6.19 4.80 -1.29
C GLU A 27 5.61 6.20 -1.18
N ARG A 28 4.66 6.55 -2.06
CA ARG A 28 4.03 7.87 -2.14
C ARG A 28 2.56 7.83 -1.74
N TYR A 29 2.27 7.14 -0.65
CA TYR A 29 0.92 7.05 -0.11
C TYR A 29 0.47 8.42 0.43
N VAL A 30 -0.82 8.71 0.25
CA VAL A 30 -1.47 9.92 0.79
C VAL A 30 -2.11 9.66 2.15
N LYS A 31 -2.43 8.39 2.45
CA LYS A 31 -3.03 7.99 3.72
C LYS A 31 -2.63 6.57 4.09
N GLN A 32 -2.41 6.33 5.38
CA GLN A 32 -2.14 5.00 5.94
C GLN A 32 -3.17 4.69 7.01
N PHE A 33 -3.70 3.48 6.97
CA PHE A 33 -4.58 2.92 7.99
C PHE A 33 -3.86 1.76 8.66
N ILE A 34 -4.01 1.64 9.97
CA ILE A 34 -3.48 0.52 10.76
C ILE A 34 -4.61 -0.49 10.94
N GLU A 35 -4.39 -1.72 10.48
CA GLU A 35 -5.34 -2.83 10.59
C GLU A 35 -4.97 -3.78 11.74
N ARG A 36 -3.71 -3.80 12.18
CA ARG A 36 -3.19 -4.60 13.31
C ARG A 36 -1.81 -4.07 13.73
N ASP A 37 -1.48 -4.13 15.01
CA ASP A 37 -0.22 -3.57 15.53
C ASP A 37 1.00 -4.50 15.44
N GLU A 38 0.85 -5.82 15.60
CA GLU A 38 1.98 -6.77 15.62
C GLU A 38 1.73 -8.01 14.73
N PRO A 39 2.53 -8.24 13.66
CA PRO A 39 3.36 -7.21 13.00
C PRO A 39 2.45 -6.10 12.44
N LEU A 40 2.99 -4.88 12.32
CA LEU A 40 2.27 -3.68 11.92
C LEU A 40 1.67 -3.87 10.52
N LYS A 41 0.38 -4.19 10.48
CA LYS A 41 -0.38 -4.41 9.25
C LYS A 41 -1.02 -3.09 8.84
N VAL A 42 -0.70 -2.65 7.64
CA VAL A 42 -1.18 -1.36 7.13
C VAL A 42 -1.91 -1.52 5.81
N ILE A 43 -2.80 -0.55 5.57
CA ILE A 43 -3.36 -0.28 4.26
C ILE A 43 -2.93 1.12 3.87
N ARG A 44 -2.16 1.23 2.79
CA ARG A 44 -1.72 2.50 2.21
C ARG A 44 -2.55 2.83 1.00
N ILE A 45 -3.10 4.04 0.97
CA ILE A 45 -3.78 4.59 -0.20
C ILE A 45 -2.81 5.52 -0.91
N GLY A 46 -2.53 5.27 -2.18
CA GLY A 46 -1.54 6.02 -2.94
C GLY A 46 -1.79 6.00 -4.44
N PHE A 47 -1.26 6.98 -5.15
CA PHE A 47 -1.38 7.05 -6.61
C PHE A 47 -0.26 6.25 -7.28
N ASP A 48 -0.60 5.55 -8.36
CA ASP A 48 0.40 5.07 -9.31
C ASP A 48 0.87 6.18 -10.27
N SER A 49 1.74 5.82 -11.22
CA SER A 49 2.24 6.77 -12.23
C SER A 49 1.19 7.16 -13.29
N ASN A 50 0.03 6.50 -13.34
CA ASN A 50 -1.07 6.80 -14.25
C ASN A 50 -2.22 7.55 -13.54
N ALA A 51 -1.95 8.13 -12.37
CA ALA A 51 -2.93 8.82 -11.52
C ALA A 51 -4.11 7.94 -11.07
N ARG A 52 -3.96 6.61 -11.07
CA ARG A 52 -4.95 5.70 -10.48
C ARG A 52 -4.71 5.61 -8.98
N LEU A 53 -5.78 5.75 -8.20
CA LEU A 53 -5.72 5.60 -6.76
C LEU A 53 -5.80 4.12 -6.38
N LEU A 54 -4.74 3.63 -5.73
CA LEU A 54 -4.59 2.24 -5.34
C LEU A 54 -4.63 2.08 -3.83
N GLU A 55 -5.15 0.93 -3.40
CA GLU A 55 -5.07 0.42 -2.03
C GLU A 55 -4.02 -0.68 -1.98
N ILE A 56 -2.98 -0.51 -1.15
CA ILE A 56 -1.87 -1.44 -1.00
C ILE A 56 -1.84 -1.96 0.43
N GLY A 57 -1.98 -3.28 0.60
CA GLY A 57 -1.93 -3.97 1.88
C GLY A 57 -0.59 -4.66 2.12
N GLY A 58 -0.01 -4.39 3.29
CA GLY A 58 1.28 -4.94 3.67
C GLY A 58 1.51 -4.99 5.17
N GLU A 59 2.63 -5.60 5.55
CA GLU A 59 3.19 -5.60 6.90
C GLU A 59 4.50 -4.82 6.89
N ILE A 60 4.73 -4.03 7.94
CA ILE A 60 5.98 -3.33 8.21
C ILE A 60 6.55 -3.94 9.49
N TYR A 61 7.81 -4.34 9.46
CA TYR A 61 8.50 -4.97 10.59
C TYR A 61 9.33 -3.95 11.36
N ALA A 62 9.76 -4.32 12.58
CA ALA A 62 10.51 -3.44 13.47
C ALA A 62 11.85 -2.96 12.86
N ASP A 63 12.45 -3.72 11.95
CA ASP A 63 13.67 -3.36 11.22
C ASP A 63 13.42 -2.43 10.01
N GLY A 64 12.16 -2.05 9.78
CA GLY A 64 11.73 -1.22 8.67
C GLY A 64 11.56 -1.97 7.35
N SER A 65 11.85 -3.26 7.29
CA SER A 65 11.50 -4.09 6.14
C SER A 65 9.98 -4.18 6.00
N ALA A 66 9.52 -4.40 4.77
CA ALA A 66 8.10 -4.47 4.49
C ALA A 66 7.79 -5.59 3.50
N LYS A 67 6.60 -6.18 3.67
CA LYS A 67 6.06 -7.23 2.81
C LYS A 67 4.69 -6.81 2.33
N ILE A 68 4.53 -6.67 1.01
CA ILE A 68 3.28 -6.30 0.35
C ILE A 68 2.62 -7.56 -0.18
N PHE A 69 1.37 -7.80 0.20
CA PHE A 69 0.63 -9.01 -0.17
C PHE A 69 -0.70 -8.73 -0.87
N HIS A 70 -1.10 -7.46 -0.98
CA HIS A 70 -2.35 -7.05 -1.63
C HIS A 70 -2.18 -5.71 -2.36
N ALA A 71 -2.69 -5.61 -3.58
CA ALA A 71 -2.85 -4.35 -4.29
C ALA A 71 -4.10 -4.40 -5.18
N MET A 72 -4.90 -3.33 -5.17
CA MET A 72 -6.06 -3.16 -6.05
C MET A 72 -6.43 -1.69 -6.22
N ALA A 73 -7.37 -1.40 -7.10
CA ALA A 73 -8.01 -0.09 -7.14
C ALA A 73 -8.62 0.25 -5.76
N ALA A 74 -8.41 1.47 -5.29
CA ALA A 74 -8.82 1.84 -3.94
C ALA A 74 -10.34 1.72 -3.75
N ARG A 75 -10.76 1.00 -2.71
CA ARG A 75 -12.18 0.77 -2.41
C ARG A 75 -12.78 1.95 -1.66
N LYS A 76 -14.07 2.20 -1.87
CA LYS A 76 -14.83 3.30 -1.25
C LYS A 76 -14.60 3.44 0.27
N ARG A 77 -14.52 2.34 1.02
CA ARG A 77 -14.30 2.34 2.48
C ARG A 77 -13.05 3.10 2.95
N TYR A 78 -12.02 3.22 2.09
CA TYR A 78 -10.81 4.00 2.42
C TYR A 78 -10.78 5.37 1.75
N LEU A 79 -11.77 5.67 0.90
CA LEU A 79 -11.97 6.95 0.22
C LEU A 79 -12.97 7.85 0.94
N GLU A 80 -13.86 7.27 1.74
CA GLU A 80 -14.73 8.03 2.62
C GLU A 80 -13.89 8.84 3.62
N GLY A 81 -14.11 10.15 3.67
CA GLY A 81 -13.34 11.06 4.50
C GLY A 81 -11.95 11.44 3.97
N LEU A 82 -11.54 11.01 2.76
CA LEU A 82 -10.31 11.52 2.12
C LEU A 82 -10.48 12.96 1.58
N TRP A 83 -11.73 13.41 1.41
CA TRP A 83 -12.08 14.68 0.76
C TRP A 83 -12.93 15.61 1.63
N THR A 84 -13.19 15.24 2.88
CA THR A 84 -13.93 16.13 3.78
C THR A 84 -12.98 17.24 4.23
N LYS A 85 -13.34 18.48 3.87
CA LYS A 85 -12.65 19.72 4.26
C LYS A 85 -12.44 19.83 5.76
#